data_AF-A0A5J4P4D0-F1
#
_entry.id   AF-A0A5J4P4D0-F1
#
_cell.length_a   1.000
_cell.length_b   1.000
_cell.length_c   1.000
_cell.angle_alpha   90.00
_cell.angle_beta   90.00
_cell.angle_gamma   90.00
#
_symmetry.space_group_name_H-M   'P 1'
#
loop_
_entity.id
_entity.type
_entity.pdbx_description
1 polymer ?
#
loop_
_entity_poly.entity_id
_entity_poly.type
_entity_poly.pdbx_seq_one_letter_code
_entity_poly.pdbx_strand_id
1 'polypeptide(L)'
;MNTNSNSYTIVYASVIVVIVAFVLAFVSPALRDKQEKNVELDKMKQILSGLNVNTKGKDAQALYAKYVKQDLIIHSEGAEIERKGGFHLVLKEEL
;
A
#
# COMPACT_ATOMS: atom_id res chain seq x y z
N MET A 1 -37.08 -25.38 34.36
CA MET A 1 -36.02 -24.70 35.13
C MET A 1 -34.82 -24.45 34.24
N ASN A 2 -34.28 -23.23 34.30
CA ASN A 2 -33.11 -22.66 33.60
C ASN A 2 -33.22 -22.36 32.10
N THR A 3 -34.15 -21.45 31.81
CA THR A 3 -34.06 -20.50 30.71
C THR A 3 -32.95 -19.47 31.02
N ASN A 4 -32.26 -18.97 29.99
CA ASN A 4 -31.43 -17.75 29.99
C ASN A 4 -29.90 -17.79 30.20
N SER A 5 -29.21 -18.92 30.40
CA SER A 5 -27.72 -18.88 30.42
C SER A 5 -27.10 -19.07 29.02
N ASN A 6 -27.46 -20.13 28.30
CA ASN A 6 -26.79 -20.44 27.02
C ASN A 6 -27.32 -19.62 25.83
N SER A 7 -28.64 -19.44 25.70
CA SER A 7 -29.20 -18.64 24.59
C SER A 7 -28.79 -17.16 24.67
N TYR A 8 -28.69 -16.60 25.88
CA TYR A 8 -28.20 -15.23 26.06
C TYR A 8 -26.75 -15.11 25.59
N THR A 9 -25.88 -16.05 25.97
CA THR A 9 -24.49 -16.10 25.48
C THR A 9 -24.41 -16.28 23.97
N ILE A 10 -25.21 -17.17 23.37
CA ILE A 10 -25.20 -17.41 21.91
C ILE A 10 -25.65 -16.15 21.14
N VAL A 11 -26.72 -15.50 21.58
CA VAL A 11 -27.22 -14.28 20.92
C VAL A 11 -26.25 -13.12 21.12
N TYR A 12 -25.74 -12.93 22.33
CA TYR A 12 -24.76 -11.89 22.63
C TYR A 12 -23.46 -12.07 21.82
N ALA A 13 -22.92 -13.30 21.78
CA ALA A 13 -21.73 -13.61 20.98
C ALA A 13 -21.98 -13.36 19.49
N SER A 14 -23.15 -13.75 18.97
CA SER A 14 -23.52 -13.51 17.57
C SER A 14 -23.56 -12.01 17.25
N VAL A 15 -24.14 -11.20 18.13
CA VAL A 15 -24.21 -9.74 17.97
C VAL A 15 -22.81 -9.11 18.00
N ILE A 16 -21.94 -9.52 18.94
CA ILE A 16 -20.56 -9.02 19.01
C ILE A 16 -19.76 -9.38 17.75
N VAL A 17 -19.89 -10.61 17.24
CA VAL A 17 -19.18 -11.03 16.02
C VAL A 17 -19.58 -10.17 14.84
N VAL A 18 -20.87 -9.86 14.68
CA VAL A 18 -21.37 -8.97 13.63
C VAL A 18 -20.78 -7.56 13.81
N ILE A 19 -20.83 -6.99 15.01
CA ILE A 19 -20.28 -5.65 15.28
C ILE A 19 -18.77 -5.60 14.99
N VAL A 20 -18.00 -6.57 15.49
CA VAL A 20 -16.54 -6.66 15.29
C VAL A 20 -16.21 -6.80 13.80
N ALA A 21 -16.97 -7.59 13.05
CA ALA A 21 -16.79 -7.74 11.60
C ALA A 21 -17.00 -6.40 10.85
N PHE A 22 -18.06 -5.65 11.19
CA PHE A 22 -18.30 -4.33 10.62
C PHE A 22 -17.16 -3.36 10.97
N VAL A 23 -16.69 -3.33 12.22
CA VAL A 23 -15.59 -2.44 12.63
C VAL A 23 -14.29 -2.79 11.91
N LEU A 24 -13.91 -4.07 11.84
CA LEU A 24 -12.69 -4.52 11.15
C LEU A 24 -12.69 -4.17 9.66
N ALA A 25 -13.86 -4.23 9.00
CA ALA A 25 -14.02 -3.86 7.60
C ALA A 25 -13.65 -2.39 7.33
N PHE A 26 -13.83 -1.49 8.31
CA PHE A 26 -13.46 -0.08 8.19
C PHE A 26 -12.07 0.24 8.73
N VAL A 27 -11.58 -0.49 9.74
CA VAL A 27 -10.25 -0.25 10.32
C VAL A 27 -9.13 -0.73 9.39
N SER A 28 -9.31 -1.85 8.68
CA SER A 28 -8.27 -2.40 7.79
C SER A 28 -7.88 -1.46 6.64
N PRO A 29 -8.83 -0.83 5.90
CA PRO A 29 -8.48 0.16 4.88
C PRO A 29 -7.79 1.40 5.47
N ALA A 30 -8.28 1.91 6.60
CA ALA A 30 -7.79 3.16 7.19
C ALA A 30 -6.30 3.11 7.60
N LEU A 31 -5.79 1.93 7.97
CA LEU A 31 -4.37 1.75 8.29
C LEU A 31 -3.50 1.51 7.05
N ARG A 32 -4.05 0.89 6.00
CA ARG A 32 -3.31 0.57 4.76
C ARG A 32 -2.95 1.83 3.98
N ASP A 33 -3.85 2.81 3.90
CA ASP A 33 -3.62 4.04 3.14
C ASP A 33 -2.39 4.84 3.62
N LYS A 34 -2.15 4.88 4.94
CA LYS A 34 -0.99 5.56 5.51
C LYS A 34 0.32 4.81 5.22
N GLN A 35 0.27 3.48 5.25
CA GLN A 35 1.45 2.65 4.97
C GLN A 35 1.82 2.74 3.50
N GLU A 36 0.85 2.65 2.61
CA GLU A 36 1.05 2.69 1.15
C GLU A 36 1.68 4.02 0.71
N LYS A 37 1.16 5.15 1.20
CA LYS A 37 1.77 6.48 0.93
C LYS A 37 3.22 6.59 1.41
N ASN A 38 3.54 5.99 2.56
CA ASN A 38 4.91 6.01 3.08
C ASN A 38 5.85 5.12 2.25
N VAL A 39 5.36 3.97 1.77
CA VAL A 39 6.11 3.07 0.87
C VAL A 39 6.36 3.73 -0.48
N GLU A 40 5.35 4.40 -1.06
CA GLU A 40 5.53 5.17 -2.30
C GLU A 40 6.56 6.28 -2.13
N LEU A 41 6.47 7.05 -1.05
CA LEU A 41 7.43 8.12 -0.74
C LEU A 41 8.85 7.58 -0.56
N ASP A 42 9.01 6.42 0.08
CA ASP A 42 10.32 5.78 0.23
C ASP A 42 10.87 5.33 -1.12
N LYS A 43 10.04 4.68 -1.96
CA LYS A 43 10.42 4.28 -3.32
C LYS A 43 10.85 5.48 -4.17
N MET A 44 10.13 6.61 -4.10
CA MET A 44 10.52 7.85 -4.76
C MET A 44 11.88 8.37 -4.25
N LYS A 45 12.12 8.34 -2.94
CA LYS A 45 13.41 8.75 -2.36
C LYS A 45 14.54 7.83 -2.79
N GLN A 46 14.32 6.52 -2.86
CA GLN A 46 15.32 5.56 -3.33
C GLN A 46 15.69 5.82 -4.79
N ILE A 47 14.70 6.04 -5.67
CA ILE A 47 14.95 6.39 -7.09
C ILE A 47 15.73 7.70 -7.19
N LEU A 48 15.33 8.73 -6.44
CA LEU A 48 16.03 10.02 -6.41
C LEU A 48 17.46 9.90 -5.86
N SER A 49 17.69 9.04 -4.87
CA SER A 49 19.01 8.73 -4.34
C SER A 49 19.90 8.07 -5.40
N GLY A 50 19.34 7.16 -6.22
CA GLY A 50 20.05 6.57 -7.37
C GLY A 50 20.43 7.62 -8.43
N LEU A 51 19.64 8.68 -8.56
CA LEU A 51 19.92 9.84 -9.42
C LEU A 51 20.85 10.89 -8.76
N ASN A 52 21.41 10.59 -7.59
CA ASN A 52 22.25 11.50 -6.80
C ASN A 52 21.53 12.81 -6.39
N VAL A 53 20.20 12.79 -6.31
CA VAL A 53 19.37 13.90 -5.85
C VAL A 53 19.06 13.72 -4.37
N ASN A 54 19.66 14.56 -3.53
CA ASN A 54 19.42 14.50 -2.08
C ASN A 54 18.01 15.01 -1.73
N THR A 55 17.20 14.14 -1.14
CA THR A 55 15.82 14.42 -0.70
C THR A 55 15.72 14.87 0.76
N LYS A 56 16.82 14.96 1.51
CA LYS A 56 16.80 15.36 2.94
C LYS A 56 16.16 16.74 3.11
N GLY A 57 15.02 16.78 3.79
CA GLY A 57 14.29 18.00 4.13
C GLY A 57 13.53 18.66 2.97
N LYS A 58 13.42 18.00 1.80
CA LYS A 58 12.66 18.48 0.65
C LYS A 58 11.51 17.53 0.33
N ASP A 59 10.48 18.05 -0.32
CA ASP A 59 9.36 17.24 -0.79
C ASP A 59 9.83 16.27 -1.88
N ALA A 60 9.85 14.99 -1.55
CA ALA A 60 10.28 13.93 -2.44
C ALA A 60 9.36 13.78 -3.65
N GLN A 61 8.05 14.05 -3.51
CA GLN A 61 7.10 13.99 -4.62
C GLN A 61 7.39 15.08 -5.66
N ALA A 62 7.64 16.31 -5.20
CA ALA A 62 7.97 17.43 -6.08
C ALA A 62 9.30 17.22 -6.83
N LEU A 63 10.31 16.66 -6.14
CA LEU A 63 11.59 16.32 -6.78
C LEU A 63 11.43 15.17 -7.78
N TYR A 64 10.66 14.14 -7.41
CA TYR A 64 10.39 13.00 -8.28
C TYR A 64 9.72 13.45 -9.58
N ALA A 65 8.67 14.27 -9.51
CA ALA A 65 8.01 14.82 -10.71
C ALA A 65 8.92 15.70 -11.57
N LYS A 66 9.97 16.31 -10.99
CA LYS A 66 10.93 17.14 -11.72
C LYS A 66 11.97 16.31 -12.48
N TYR A 67 12.47 15.25 -11.84
CA TYR A 67 13.58 14.46 -12.37
C TYR A 67 13.13 13.22 -13.15
N VAL A 68 12.01 12.61 -12.77
CA VAL A 68 11.45 11.43 -13.42
C VAL A 68 10.35 11.86 -14.39
N LYS A 69 10.71 11.92 -15.68
CA LYS A 69 9.80 12.34 -16.76
C LYS A 69 9.11 11.17 -17.45
N GLN A 70 9.72 9.98 -17.39
CA GLN A 70 9.26 8.76 -18.04
C GLN A 70 9.66 7.55 -17.20
N ASP A 71 8.70 6.65 -16.98
CA ASP A 71 8.89 5.35 -16.33
C ASP A 71 8.67 4.25 -17.38
N LEU A 72 9.72 4.00 -18.16
CA LEU A 72 9.71 3.05 -19.27
C LEU A 72 9.95 1.62 -18.77
N ILE A 73 9.21 0.66 -19.33
CA ILE A 73 9.43 -0.77 -19.09
C ILE A 73 10.07 -1.36 -20.34
N ILE A 74 11.29 -1.87 -20.20
CA ILE A 74 12.07 -2.46 -21.29
C ILE A 74 12.27 -3.95 -21.05
N HIS A 75 12.23 -4.74 -22.12
CA HIS A 75 12.60 -6.15 -22.09
C HIS A 75 14.13 -6.33 -22.13
N SER A 76 14.63 -7.54 -21.84
CA SER A 76 16.06 -7.85 -21.84
C SER A 76 16.73 -7.61 -23.21
N GLU A 77 15.94 -7.58 -24.29
CA GLU A 77 16.39 -7.33 -25.66
C GLU A 77 16.33 -5.85 -26.06
N GLY A 78 15.94 -4.96 -25.13
CA GLY A 78 15.81 -3.52 -25.39
C GLY A 78 14.49 -3.10 -26.04
N ALA A 79 13.55 -4.03 -26.25
CA ALA A 79 12.21 -3.71 -26.74
C ALA A 79 11.34 -3.05 -25.66
N GLU A 80 10.65 -1.96 -26.00
CA GLU A 80 9.72 -1.27 -25.10
C GLU A 80 8.43 -2.08 -24.93
N ILE A 81 8.13 -2.52 -23.70
CA ILE A 81 6.90 -3.24 -23.37
C ILE A 81 5.79 -2.23 -23.05
N GLU A 82 6.13 -1.18 -22.30
CA GLU A 82 5.18 -0.14 -21.92
C GLU A 82 5.88 1.21 -21.71
N ARG A 83 5.22 2.28 -22.13
CA ARG A 83 5.77 3.65 -22.05
C ARG A 83 5.54 4.38 -20.73
N LYS A 84 4.69 3.85 -19.85
CA LYS A 84 4.36 4.38 -18.52
C LYS A 84 3.96 3.26 -17.59
N GLY A 85 4.26 3.38 -16.29
CA GLY A 85 3.83 2.42 -15.28
C GLY A 85 4.96 1.67 -14.57
N GLY A 86 6.22 1.89 -14.96
CA GLY A 86 7.38 1.24 -14.33
C GLY A 86 7.47 1.46 -12.81
N PHE A 87 7.01 2.61 -12.30
CA PHE A 87 6.99 2.88 -10.86
C PHE A 87 6.04 1.95 -10.08
N HIS A 88 4.91 1.54 -10.65
CA HIS A 88 3.92 0.70 -9.99
C HIS A 88 4.18 -0.79 -10.17
N LEU A 89 5.15 -1.18 -11.01
CA LEU A 89 5.59 -2.55 -11.07
C LEU A 89 6.17 -2.98 -9.72
N VAL A 90 5.54 -4.01 -9.16
CA VAL A 90 6.12 -4.82 -8.09
C VAL A 90 7.05 -5.79 -8.81
N LEU A 91 8.36 -5.57 -8.65
CA LEU A 91 9.38 -6.54 -9.01
C LEU A 91 9.16 -7.74 -8.08
N LYS A 92 8.26 -8.63 -8.45
CA LYS A 92 8.01 -9.86 -7.70
C LYS A 92 9.26 -10.72 -7.86
N GLU A 93 9.76 -11.20 -6.72
CA GLU A 93 10.99 -11.98 -6.60
C GLU A 93 11.04 -13.11 -7.64
N GLU A 94 11.82 -12.89 -8.68
CA GLU A 94 12.53 -13.96 -9.37
C GLU A 94 13.91 -14.01 -8.70
N LEU A 95 13.98 -14.74 -7.58
CA LEU A 95 15.14 -15.45 -7.02
C LEU A 95 14.71 -16.29 -5.81
#